data_AF-V8NSH4-F1
#
_entry.id   AF-V8NSH4-F1
#
_cell.length_a   1.000
_cell.length_b   1.000
_cell.length_c   1.000
_cell.angle_alpha   90.00
_cell.angle_beta   90.00
_cell.angle_gamma   90.00
#
_symmetry.space_group_name_H-M   'P 1'
#
loop_
_entity.id
_entity.type
_entity.pdbx_description
1 polymer ?
#
loop_
_entity_poly.entity_id
_entity_poly.type
_entity_poly.pdbx_seq_one_letter_code
_entity_poly.pdbx_strand_id
1 'polypeptide(L)' 'MILLKMEQEIIDFISYESNHYKEFLQMSSYQRMLVHRVAACFGMDHNVDHTGKSVIINKTSNMRMTDISLGKKLIEEE' A
#
# COMPACT_ATOMS: atom_id res chain seq x y z
N MET A 1 4.05 14.28 3.23
CA MET A 1 4.45 13.25 4.23
C MET A 1 4.58 11.89 3.55
N ILE A 2 5.59 11.06 3.89
CA ILE A 2 5.89 9.80 3.16
C ILE A 2 4.78 8.74 3.25
N LEU A 3 4.09 8.65 4.39
CA LEU A 3 2.97 7.73 4.59
C LEU A 3 1.83 8.00 3.60
N LEU A 4 1.41 9.27 3.49
CA LEU A 4 0.35 9.69 2.57
C LEU A 4 0.72 9.44 1.10
N LYS A 5 2.01 9.56 0.76
CA LYS A 5 2.50 9.23 -0.58
C LYS A 5 2.36 7.73 -0.89
N MET A 6 2.69 6.86 0.06
CA MET A 6 2.56 5.41 -0.10
C MET A 6 1.10 4.97 -0.18
N GLU A 7 0.24 5.60 0.63
CA GLU A 7 -1.20 5.40 0.54
C GLU A 7 -1.75 5.78 -0.84
N GLN A 8 -1.44 6.99 -1.32
CA GLN A 8 -1.91 7.43 -2.64
C GLN A 8 -1.44 6.50 -3.75
N GLU A 9 -0.17 6.08 -3.71
CA GLU A 9 0.37 5.18 -4.72
C GLU A 9 -0.32 3.79 -4.73
N ILE A 10 -0.77 3.32 -3.56
CA ILE A 10 -1.57 2.09 -3.46
C ILE A 10 -3.00 2.33 -3.97
N ILE A 11 -3.64 3.45 -3.62
CA ILE A 11 -4.98 3.82 -4.12
C ILE A 11 -4.97 3.90 -5.65
N ASP A 12 -3.96 4.55 -6.22
CA ASP A 12 -3.78 4.66 -7.66
C ASP A 12 -3.67 3.25 -8.26
N PHE A 13 -2.84 2.37 -7.69
CA PHE A 13 -2.73 0.97 -8.12
C PHE A 13 -4.06 0.21 -8.07
N ILE A 14 -4.86 0.41 -7.02
CA ILE A 14 -6.17 -0.24 -6.87
C ILE A 14 -7.10 0.17 -8.02
N SER A 15 -7.06 1.44 -8.44
CA SER A 15 -7.92 1.98 -9.51
C SER A 15 -7.68 1.36 -10.89
N TYR A 16 -6.50 0.81 -11.15
CA TYR A 16 -6.16 0.17 -12.43
C TYR A 16 -6.51 -1.32 -12.44
N GLU A 17 -7.68 -1.70 -12.98
CA GLU A 17 -8.19 -3.08 -13.01
C GLU A 17 -7.26 -4.09 -13.72
N SER A 18 -6.49 -3.66 -14.72
CA SER A 18 -5.61 -4.56 -15.49
C SER A 18 -4.40 -5.08 -14.71
N ASN A 19 -4.02 -4.44 -13.60
CA ASN A 19 -2.83 -4.82 -12.84
C ASN A 19 -3.22 -5.67 -11.62
N HIS A 20 -2.76 -6.92 -11.60
CA HIS A 20 -2.99 -7.84 -10.48
C HIS A 20 -1.97 -7.68 -9.34
N TYR A 21 -0.76 -7.23 -9.66
CA TYR A 21 0.32 -7.01 -8.69
C TYR A 21 1.08 -5.73 -8.99
N LYS A 22 1.78 -5.20 -7.98
CA LYS A 22 2.73 -4.09 -8.11
C LYS A 22 3.97 -4.39 -7.30
N GLU A 23 5.12 -4.31 -7.95
CA GLU A 23 6.42 -4.33 -7.28
C GLU A 23 6.90 -2.88 -7.07
N PHE A 24 7.21 -2.55 -5.83
CA PHE A 24 7.88 -1.29 -5.50
C PHE A 24 9.37 -1.39 -5.77
N LEU A 25 9.99 -0.26 -6.10
CA LEU A 25 11.45 -0.17 -6.19
C LEU A 25 12.12 -0.52 -4.86
N GLN A 26 13.43 -0.72 -4.91
CA GLN A 26 14.22 -0.96 -3.70
C GLN A 26 14.06 0.23 -2.74
N MET A 27 13.69 -0.10 -1.50
CA MET A 27 13.33 0.86 -0.46
C MET A 27 14.06 0.57 0.85
N SER A 28 14.15 1.54 1.76
CA SER A 28 14.67 1.31 3.11
C SER A 28 13.74 0.40 3.93
N SER A 29 14.25 -0.22 4.98
CA SER A 29 13.44 -1.10 5.84
C SER A 29 12.22 -0.39 6.43
N TYR A 30 12.32 0.90 6.76
CA TYR A 30 11.20 1.69 7.25
C TYR A 30 10.15 1.93 6.17
N GLN A 31 10.58 2.29 4.95
CA GLN A 31 9.66 2.46 3.82
C GLN A 31 8.91 1.16 3.49
N ARG A 32 9.61 0.01 3.47
CA ARG A 32 8.98 -1.30 3.29
C ARG A 32 7.95 -1.59 4.38
N MET A 33 8.28 -1.31 5.65
CA MET A 33 7.35 -1.44 6.77
C MET A 33 6.09 -0.58 6.57
N LEU A 34 6.20 0.64 6.05
CA LEU A 34 5.03 1.47 5.74
C LEU A 34 4.16 0.86 4.65
N VAL A 35 4.76 0.37 3.55
CA VAL A 35 4.00 -0.31 2.49
C VAL A 35 3.29 -1.55 3.03
N HIS A 36 3.95 -2.36 3.85
CA HIS A 36 3.31 -3.51 4.50
C HIS A 36 2.10 -3.10 5.35
N ARG A 37 2.22 -2.04 6.16
CA ARG A 37 1.12 -1.53 6.98
C ARG A 37 -0.05 -1.05 6.14
N VAL A 38 0.21 -0.25 5.10
CA VAL A 38 -0.83 0.30 4.25
C VAL A 38 -1.51 -0.81 3.43
N ALA A 39 -0.74 -1.74 2.85
CA ALA A 39 -1.29 -2.90 2.14
C ALA A 39 -2.17 -3.77 3.05
N ALA A 40 -1.75 -3.99 4.30
CA ALA A 40 -2.55 -4.70 5.28
C ALA A 40 -3.87 -3.99 5.62
N CYS A 41 -3.88 -2.65 5.68
CA CYS A 41 -5.11 -1.88 5.88
C CYS A 41 -6.13 -2.12 4.76
N PHE A 42 -5.66 -2.18 3.51
CA PHE A 42 -6.51 -2.48 2.35
C PHE A 42 -6.83 -3.97 2.18
N GLY A 43 -6.32 -4.86 3.05
CA GLY A 43 -6.54 -6.30 2.94
C GLY A 43 -5.79 -6.97 1.79
N MET A 44 -4.68 -6.38 1.36
CA MET A 44 -3.85 -6.86 0.25
C MET A 44 -2.76 -7.81 0.73
N ASP A 45 -2.45 -8.82 -0.10
CA ASP A 45 -1.29 -9.66 0.11
C ASP A 45 -0.02 -8.86 -0.19
N HIS A 46 0.99 -9.03 0.65
CA HIS A 46 2.25 -8.34 0.52
C HIS A 46 3.41 -9.25 0.88
N ASN A 47 4.41 -9.29 0.02
CA ASN A 47 5.62 -10.08 0.22
C ASN A 47 6.84 -9.25 -0.14
N VAL A 48 8.00 -9.62 0.40
CA VAL A 48 9.27 -9.10 -0.10
C VAL A 48 9.71 -9.90 -1.31
N ASP A 49 10.50 -9.28 -2.17
CA ASP A 49 11.15 -10.00 -3.27
C ASP A 49 12.23 -10.98 -2.74
N HIS A 50 12.74 -11.83 -3.62
CA HIS A 50 13.80 -12.79 -3.28
C HIS A 50 15.10 -12.16 -2.70
N THR A 51 15.38 -10.89 -2.98
CA THR A 51 16.53 -10.17 -2.41
C THR A 51 16.22 -9.49 -1.08
N GLY A 52 14.95 -9.41 -0.68
CA GLY A 52 14.49 -8.73 0.53
C GLY A 52 14.55 -7.20 0.47
N LYS A 53 14.72 -6.62 -0.73
CA LYS A 53 14.93 -5.17 -0.93
C LYS A 53 13.70 -4.44 -1.48
N SER A 54 12.80 -5.17 -2.13
CA SER A 54 11.57 -4.66 -2.73
C SER A 54 10.35 -5.29 -2.05
N VAL A 55 9.20 -4.61 -2.14
CA VAL A 55 7.91 -5.13 -1.67
C VAL A 55 7.01 -5.31 -2.88
N ILE A 56 6.35 -6.46 -2.95
CA ILE A 56 5.35 -6.81 -3.96
C ILE A 56 4.01 -6.85 -3.25
N ILE A 57 3.01 -6.16 -3.80
CA ILE A 57 1.64 -6.21 -3.32
C ILE A 57 0.74 -6.82 -4.40
N ASN A 58 -0.27 -7.57 -3.98
CA ASN A 58 -1.21 -8.24 -4.87
C ASN A 58 -2.65 -7.86 -4.49
N LYS A 59 -3.51 -7.72 -5.50
CA LYS A 59 -4.94 -7.55 -5.28
C LYS A 59 -5.52 -8.88 -4.79
N THR A 60 -6.41 -8.81 -3.81
CA THR A 60 -7.10 -9.98 -3.26
C THR A 60 -8.61 -9.75 -3.30
N SER A 61 -9.39 -10.83 -3.29
CA SER A 61 -10.85 -10.75 -3.14
C SER A 61 -11.29 -10.22 -1.78
N ASN A 62 -10.37 -10.19 -0.80
CA ASN A 62 -10.61 -9.72 0.56
C ASN A 62 -10.32 -8.22 0.72
N MET A 63 -9.99 -7.53 -0.37
CA MET A 63 -9.68 -6.11 -0.33
C MET A 63 -10.85 -5.32 0.24
N ARG A 64 -10.56 -4.52 1.25
CA ARG A 64 -11.53 -3.60 1.85
C ARG A 64 -11.21 -2.23 1.28
N MET A 65 -12.16 -1.65 0.55
CA MET A 65 -12.19 -0.20 0.37
C MET A 65 -12.42 0.39 1.75
N THR A 66 -11.35 0.58 2.50
CA THR A 66 -11.43 1.16 3.83
C THR A 66 -11.84 2.62 3.69
N ASP A 67 -12.91 3.02 4.38
CA ASP A 67 -13.22 4.44 4.65
C ASP A 67 -12.07 5.18 5.36
N ILE A 68 -11.04 4.43 5.78
CA ILE A 68 -9.75 4.84 6.33
C ILE A 68 -8.83 5.34 5.21
N SER A 69 -9.21 6.40 4.49
CA SER A 69 -8.17 7.24 3.92
C SER A 69 -7.51 7.96 5.10
N LEU A 70 -6.24 7.64 5.38
CA LEU A 70 -5.44 8.31 6.41
C LEU A 70 -5.48 9.83 6.21
N GLY A 71 -5.45 10.28 4.95
CA GLY A 71 -5.65 11.68 4.60
C GLY A 71 -6.99 12.25 5.09
N LYS A 72 -8.11 11.55 4.89
CA LYS A 72 -9.43 12.01 5.37
C LYS A 72 -9.48 12.09 6.89
N LYS A 73 -8.92 11.10 7.59
CA LYS A 73 -8.92 11.08 9.05
C LYS A 73 -8.09 12.21 9.67
N LEU A 74 -7.00 12.61 9.03
CA LEU A 74 -6.20 13.76 9.47
C LEU A 74 -6.93 15.09 9.30
N ILE A 75 -7.81 15.21 8.29
CA ILE A 75 -8.62 16.41 8.04
C ILE A 75 -9.84 16.46 8.97
N GLU A 76 -10.40 15.31 9.36
CA GLU A 76 -11.55 15.24 10.27
C GLU A 76 -11.19 15.38 11.76
N GLU A 77 -9.92 15.22 12.13
CA GLU A 77 -9.43 15.42 13.50
C GLU A 77 -8.85 16.84 13.75
N GLU A 78 -9.01 17.77 12.80
CA GLU A 78 -8.75 19.21 12.93
C GLU A 78 -10.07 20.02 13.06
#